data_AF-A0A060YGD2-F1
#
_entry.id   AF-A0A060YGD2-F1
#
_cell.length_a   1.000
_cell.length_b   1.000
_cell.length_c   1.000
_cell.angle_alpha   90.00
_cell.angle_beta   90.00
_cell.angle_gamma   90.00
#
_symmetry.space_group_name_H-M   'P 1'
#
loop_
_entity.id
_entity.type
_entity.pdbx_description
1 polymer ?
#
loop_
_entity_poly.entity_id
_entity_poly.type
_entity_poly.pdbx_seq_one_letter_code
_entity_poly.pdbx_strand_id
1 'polypeptide(L)'
;MLEHSRICQNKTLYKAGSTHTGICELCTQLHHPCLTHTIKLIVRDALKVMKPTVHKVKAAVENFHRSTVGAEKLKFTQCQMGMPELRPKQDCTTRWNSTFYMLKQFLESNDAIVSTLAIVNAPVDALTQEEWEVVEVYRVLEPFEQVTVEISTVSS
;
A
#
# COMPACT_ATOMS: atom_id res chain seq x y z
N MET A 1 23.45 37.97 1.51
CA MET A 1 23.26 37.28 2.80
C MET A 1 21.76 37.24 3.03
N LEU A 2 21.15 36.09 2.73
CA LEU A 2 19.70 35.90 2.57
C LEU A 2 18.99 36.01 3.92
N GLU A 3 17.97 36.87 4.00
CA GLU A 3 17.11 37.05 5.17
C GLU A 3 16.30 35.78 5.46
N HIS A 4 16.68 35.04 6.49
CA HIS A 4 16.00 33.87 7.04
C HIS A 4 15.33 34.16 8.39
N SER A 5 14.73 35.35 8.56
CA SER A 5 14.08 35.72 9.81
C SER A 5 12.72 36.33 9.57
N ARG A 6 11.69 35.47 9.55
CA ARG A 6 10.29 35.83 9.83
C ARG A 6 9.45 34.58 10.12
N ILE A 7 9.95 33.76 11.04
CA ILE A 7 9.12 32.85 11.83
C ILE A 7 8.65 33.67 13.05
N CYS A 8 7.39 33.53 13.45
CA CYS A 8 6.76 34.17 14.64
C CYS A 8 6.24 35.61 14.51
N GLN A 9 5.22 35.87 13.68
CA GLN A 9 4.16 36.83 14.04
C GLN A 9 2.81 36.41 13.43
N ASN A 10 2.02 35.62 14.16
CA ASN A 10 0.55 35.80 14.25
C ASN A 10 -0.06 34.81 15.27
N LYS A 11 -0.13 35.23 16.53
CA LYS A 11 -1.25 34.89 17.42
C LYS A 11 -2.39 35.82 17.00
N THR A 12 -3.58 35.37 16.64
CA THR A 12 -4.73 35.14 17.54
C THR A 12 -5.88 34.76 16.60
N LEU A 13 -6.58 33.63 16.76
CA LEU A 13 -7.95 33.61 17.27
C LEU A 13 -8.33 32.14 17.55
N TYR A 14 -8.06 31.69 18.77
CA TYR A 14 -8.64 30.47 19.31
C TYR A 14 -9.94 30.87 20.01
N LYS A 15 -11.09 30.56 19.40
CA LYS A 15 -12.39 30.51 20.09
C LYS A 15 -13.04 29.17 19.76
N ALA A 16 -13.63 28.61 20.80
CA ALA A 16 -14.06 27.23 20.95
C ALA A 16 -15.16 26.76 19.99
N GLY A 17 -15.18 25.45 19.72
CA GLY A 17 -16.37 24.70 19.30
C GLY A 17 -16.15 23.73 18.15
N SER A 18 -16.35 22.43 18.40
CA SER A 18 -16.58 21.32 17.45
C SER A 18 -15.37 20.47 17.03
N THR A 19 -15.35 19.24 17.54
CA THR A 19 -14.27 18.24 17.55
C THR A 19 -14.15 17.38 16.29
N HIS A 20 -14.29 17.92 15.07
CA HIS A 20 -14.04 17.10 13.87
C HIS A 20 -13.43 17.80 12.65
N THR A 21 -13.15 19.11 12.74
CA THR A 21 -12.74 19.92 11.57
C THR A 21 -11.34 20.56 11.74
N GLY A 22 -10.60 20.23 12.80
CA GLY A 22 -9.30 20.85 13.09
C GLY A 22 -8.10 20.20 12.38
N ILE A 23 -8.23 18.95 11.91
CA ILE A 23 -7.15 18.26 11.17
C ILE A 23 -7.08 18.80 9.72
N CYS A 24 -8.19 19.29 9.18
CA CYS A 24 -8.33 19.67 7.77
C CYS A 24 -7.64 21.02 7.43
N GLU A 25 -7.59 21.97 8.37
CA GLU A 25 -7.01 23.31 8.11
C GLU A 25 -5.47 23.37 8.21
N LEU A 26 -4.83 22.39 8.87
CA LEU A 26 -3.36 22.29 8.88
C LEU A 26 -2.80 21.76 7.55
N CYS A 27 -3.56 20.93 6.83
CA CYS A 27 -3.12 20.33 5.57
C CYS A 27 -3.11 21.31 4.39
N THR A 28 -3.93 22.37 4.43
CA THR A 28 -4.05 23.35 3.34
C THR A 28 -2.89 24.35 3.27
N GLN A 29 -2.03 24.41 4.30
CA GLN A 29 -0.86 25.30 4.34
C GLN A 29 0.46 24.64 3.92
N LEU A 30 0.47 23.32 3.69
CA LEU A 30 1.63 22.63 3.15
C LEU A 30 1.56 22.69 1.62
N HIS A 31 2.58 23.25 0.97
CA HIS A 31 2.72 23.22 -0.48
C HIS A 31 2.52 21.78 -0.97
N HIS A 32 1.45 21.55 -1.73
CA HIS A 32 0.90 20.23 -2.09
C HIS A 32 1.96 19.22 -2.60
N PRO A 33 2.91 19.61 -3.46
CA PRO A 33 4.02 18.74 -3.88
C PRO A 33 4.94 18.29 -2.73
N CYS A 34 5.16 19.14 -1.72
CA CYS A 34 6.03 18.83 -0.59
C CYS A 34 5.43 17.76 0.31
N LEU A 35 4.11 17.79 0.55
CA LEU A 35 3.44 16.77 1.36
C LEU A 35 3.45 15.41 0.65
N THR A 36 3.09 15.35 -0.63
CA THR A 36 3.18 14.12 -1.42
C THR A 36 4.61 13.58 -1.49
N HIS A 37 5.60 14.47 -1.62
CA HIS A 37 7.01 14.07 -1.60
C HIS A 37 7.41 13.48 -0.25
N THR A 38 7.05 14.13 0.86
CA THR A 38 7.32 13.63 2.21
C THR A 38 6.67 12.27 2.47
N ILE A 39 5.40 12.09 2.09
CA ILE A 39 4.70 10.80 2.22
C ILE A 39 5.44 9.72 1.43
N LYS A 40 5.82 10.01 0.17
CA LYS A 40 6.59 9.07 -0.66
C LYS A 40 7.91 8.68 -0.01
N LEU A 41 8.62 9.62 0.63
CA LEU A 41 9.87 9.35 1.32
C LEU A 41 9.66 8.42 2.52
N ILE A 42 8.68 8.72 3.37
CA ILE A 42 8.35 7.91 4.56
C ILE A 42 7.97 6.49 4.16
N VAL A 43 7.04 6.34 3.21
CA VAL A 43 6.58 5.02 2.76
C VAL A 43 7.70 4.22 2.11
N ARG A 44 8.53 4.86 1.28
CA ARG A 44 9.69 4.20 0.67
C ARG A 44 10.65 3.67 1.73
N ASP A 45 10.91 4.44 2.78
CA ASP A 45 11.83 4.03 3.83
C ASP A 45 11.24 2.89 4.69
N ALA A 46 9.93 2.90 4.95
CA ALA A 46 9.24 1.76 5.57
C ALA A 46 9.31 0.49 4.70
N LEU A 47 9.05 0.60 3.39
CA LEU A 47 9.11 -0.53 2.46
C LEU A 47 10.51 -1.14 2.31
N LYS A 48 11.59 -0.40 2.59
CA LYS A 48 12.95 -0.96 2.61
C LYS A 48 13.11 -2.04 3.67
N VAL A 49 12.48 -1.86 4.84
CA VAL A 49 12.55 -2.83 5.94
C VAL A 49 11.78 -4.11 5.58
N MET A 50 10.64 -3.95 4.88
CA MET A 50 9.77 -5.05 4.46
C MET A 50 10.22 -5.73 3.15
N LYS A 51 11.30 -5.25 2.54
CA LYS A 51 11.72 -5.64 1.18
C LYS A 51 11.88 -7.16 0.97
N PRO A 52 12.42 -7.96 1.91
CA PRO A 52 12.50 -9.41 1.73
C PRO A 52 11.13 -10.06 1.60
N THR A 53 10.22 -9.75 2.53
CA THR A 53 8.84 -10.24 2.53
C THR A 53 8.08 -9.81 1.27
N VAL A 54 8.20 -8.55 0.88
CA VAL A 54 7.56 -8.02 -0.35
C VAL A 54 8.06 -8.75 -1.60
N HIS A 55 9.34 -9.15 -1.66
CA HIS A 55 9.83 -9.95 -2.80
C HIS A 55 9.20 -11.34 -2.87
N LYS A 56 8.99 -12.01 -1.73
CA LYS A 56 8.31 -13.31 -1.72
C LYS A 56 6.86 -13.19 -2.19
N VAL A 57 6.12 -12.20 -1.67
CA VAL A 57 4.75 -11.92 -2.12
C VAL A 57 4.73 -11.61 -3.61
N LYS A 58 5.68 -10.80 -4.10
CA LYS A 58 5.81 -10.49 -5.52
C LYS A 58 6.04 -11.73 -6.37
N ALA A 59 6.94 -12.62 -5.95
CA ALA A 59 7.21 -13.87 -6.67
C ALA A 59 5.97 -14.78 -6.72
N ALA A 60 5.24 -14.89 -5.62
CA ALA A 60 3.97 -15.60 -5.55
C ALA A 60 2.94 -15.04 -6.53
N VAL A 61 2.74 -13.71 -6.53
CA VAL A 61 1.82 -13.03 -7.45
C VAL A 61 2.25 -13.22 -8.91
N GLU A 62 3.54 -13.03 -9.22
CA GLU A 62 4.08 -13.16 -10.57
C GLU A 62 3.93 -14.56 -11.15
N ASN A 63 3.87 -15.61 -10.32
CA ASN A 63 3.61 -16.97 -10.78
C ASN A 63 2.30 -17.06 -11.59
N PHE A 64 1.24 -16.44 -11.08
CA PHE A 64 -0.07 -16.39 -11.76
C PHE A 64 -0.09 -15.47 -12.98
N HIS A 65 0.87 -14.56 -13.11
CA HIS A 65 1.00 -13.73 -14.30
C HIS A 65 1.78 -14.41 -15.41
N ARG A 66 2.75 -15.26 -15.05
CA ARG A 66 3.61 -15.99 -16.00
C ARG A 66 3.00 -17.31 -16.47
N SER A 67 2.13 -17.92 -15.67
CA SER A 67 1.54 -19.24 -15.94
C SER A 67 0.04 -19.14 -16.20
N THR A 68 -0.39 -19.48 -17.41
CA THR A 68 -1.82 -19.61 -17.76
C THR A 68 -2.48 -20.70 -16.91
N VAL A 69 -1.81 -21.85 -16.75
CA VAL A 69 -2.28 -22.96 -15.91
C VAL A 69 -2.42 -22.52 -14.45
N GLY A 70 -1.46 -21.75 -13.93
CA GLY A 70 -1.52 -21.20 -12.58
C GLY A 70 -2.70 -20.24 -12.41
N ALA A 71 -2.92 -19.34 -13.38
CA ALA A 71 -4.04 -18.40 -13.37
C ALA A 71 -5.40 -19.11 -13.41
N GLU A 72 -5.56 -20.10 -14.30
CA GLU A 72 -6.79 -20.89 -14.40
C GLU A 72 -7.04 -21.70 -13.13
N LYS A 73 -5.99 -22.26 -12.52
CA LYS A 73 -6.12 -22.98 -11.27
C LYS A 73 -6.51 -22.03 -10.13
N LEU A 74 -5.94 -20.82 -10.06
CA LEU A 74 -6.32 -19.83 -9.06
C LEU A 74 -7.80 -19.47 -9.16
N LYS A 75 -8.28 -19.19 -10.38
CA LYS A 75 -9.70 -18.95 -10.65
C LYS A 75 -10.58 -20.11 -10.17
N PHE A 76 -10.17 -21.35 -10.48
CA PHE A 76 -10.89 -22.53 -10.03
C PHE A 76 -10.92 -22.63 -8.50
N THR A 77 -9.78 -22.44 -7.82
CA THR A 77 -9.67 -22.46 -6.37
C THR A 77 -10.54 -21.37 -5.72
N GLN A 78 -10.52 -20.14 -6.24
CA GLN A 78 -11.37 -19.04 -5.78
C GLN A 78 -12.86 -19.41 -5.88
N CYS A 79 -13.28 -19.99 -7.02
CA CYS A 79 -14.64 -20.46 -7.22
C CYS A 79 -15.04 -21.55 -6.20
N GLN A 80 -14.15 -22.53 -5.94
CA GLN A 80 -14.40 -23.58 -4.95
C GLN A 80 -14.51 -23.03 -3.52
N MET A 81 -13.80 -21.94 -3.21
CA MET A 81 -13.84 -21.26 -1.91
C MET A 81 -14.97 -20.23 -1.80
N GLY A 82 -15.80 -20.05 -2.83
CA GLY A 82 -16.85 -19.02 -2.84
C GLY A 82 -16.30 -17.59 -2.85
N MET A 83 -15.05 -17.40 -3.25
CA MET A 83 -14.39 -16.10 -3.32
C MET A 83 -14.62 -15.44 -4.69
N PRO A 84 -14.60 -14.10 -4.77
CA PRO A 84 -14.57 -13.40 -6.05
C PRO A 84 -13.37 -13.85 -6.89
N GLU A 85 -13.60 -14.04 -8.19
CA GLU A 85 -12.50 -14.24 -9.13
C GLU A 85 -11.68 -12.95 -9.23
N LEU A 86 -10.47 -12.98 -8.68
CA LEU A 86 -9.58 -11.84 -8.65
C LEU A 86 -8.18 -12.28 -9.01
N ARG A 87 -7.64 -11.71 -10.09
CA ARG A 87 -6.23 -11.85 -10.43
C ARG A 87 -5.43 -10.83 -9.58
N PRO A 88 -4.48 -11.28 -8.74
CA PRO A 88 -3.73 -10.37 -7.88
C PRO A 88 -2.96 -9.32 -8.70
N LYS A 89 -2.99 -8.06 -8.26
CA LYS A 89 -2.27 -6.95 -8.89
C LYS A 89 -0.77 -7.17 -8.79
N GLN A 90 -0.07 -7.03 -9.91
CA GLN A 90 1.38 -7.10 -9.95
C GLN A 90 1.99 -5.78 -9.43
N ASP A 91 3.07 -5.89 -8.68
CA ASP A 91 3.84 -4.74 -8.22
C ASP A 91 4.62 -4.06 -9.37
N CYS A 92 4.50 -2.74 -9.45
CA CYS A 92 5.31 -1.85 -10.27
C CYS A 92 6.33 -1.12 -9.38
N THR A 93 7.58 -1.56 -9.43
CA THR A 93 8.65 -1.15 -8.51
C THR A 93 8.90 0.36 -8.42
N THR A 94 8.42 1.15 -9.39
CA THR A 94 8.60 2.61 -9.44
C THR A 94 7.52 3.38 -8.67
N ARG A 95 6.44 2.73 -8.20
CA ARG A 95 5.32 3.38 -7.51
C ARG A 95 4.91 2.58 -6.27
N TRP A 96 5.05 3.16 -5.09
CA TRP A 96 4.72 2.47 -3.85
C TRP A 96 3.24 2.02 -3.78
N ASN A 97 2.32 2.75 -4.44
CA ASN A 97 0.90 2.39 -4.51
C ASN A 97 0.69 1.00 -5.10
N SER A 98 1.47 0.58 -6.10
CA SER A 98 1.31 -0.78 -6.64
C SER A 98 1.76 -1.85 -5.66
N THR A 99 2.79 -1.58 -4.86
CA THR A 99 3.18 -2.46 -3.76
C THR A 99 2.05 -2.57 -2.73
N PHE A 100 1.45 -1.44 -2.35
CA PHE A 100 0.29 -1.42 -1.45
C PHE A 100 -0.88 -2.24 -2.00
N TYR A 101 -1.29 -2.02 -3.25
CA TYR A 101 -2.41 -2.77 -3.84
C TYR A 101 -2.11 -4.25 -4.05
N MET A 102 -0.86 -4.62 -4.34
CA MET A 102 -0.44 -6.02 -4.39
C MET A 102 -0.59 -6.69 -3.02
N LEU A 103 -0.07 -6.06 -1.96
CA LEU A 103 -0.16 -6.60 -0.60
C LEU A 103 -1.60 -6.71 -0.12
N LYS A 104 -2.42 -5.67 -0.38
CA LYS A 104 -3.85 -5.65 -0.05
C LYS A 104 -4.59 -6.81 -0.70
N GLN A 105 -4.49 -6.98 -2.01
CA GLN A 105 -5.17 -8.07 -2.72
C GLN A 105 -4.62 -9.45 -2.42
N PHE A 106 -3.30 -9.54 -2.17
CA PHE A 106 -2.69 -10.78 -1.73
C PHE A 106 -3.31 -11.28 -0.42
N LEU A 107 -3.53 -10.37 0.56
CA LEU A 107 -4.19 -10.73 1.81
C LEU A 107 -5.68 -11.00 1.66
N GLU A 108 -6.39 -10.25 0.81
CA GLU A 108 -7.81 -10.51 0.50
C GLU A 108 -8.05 -11.88 -0.14
N SER A 109 -7.03 -12.50 -0.72
CA SER A 109 -7.11 -13.79 -1.43
C SER A 109 -6.03 -14.80 -1.00
N ASN A 110 -5.48 -14.66 0.21
CA ASN A 110 -4.32 -15.44 0.65
C ASN A 110 -4.60 -16.94 0.66
N ASP A 111 -5.74 -17.38 1.17
CA ASP A 111 -6.11 -18.80 1.25
C ASP A 111 -6.15 -19.45 -0.13
N ALA A 112 -6.78 -18.79 -1.11
CA ALA A 112 -6.84 -19.27 -2.48
C ALA A 112 -5.47 -19.25 -3.15
N ILE A 113 -4.66 -18.20 -2.93
CA ILE A 113 -3.31 -18.08 -3.48
C ILE A 113 -2.40 -19.18 -2.94
N VAL A 114 -2.28 -19.31 -1.62
CA VAL A 114 -1.41 -20.29 -0.96
C VAL A 114 -1.81 -21.71 -1.34
N SER A 115 -3.11 -22.01 -1.31
CA SER A 115 -3.62 -23.33 -1.73
C SER A 115 -3.28 -23.63 -3.18
N THR A 116 -3.44 -22.65 -4.08
CA THR A 116 -3.13 -22.83 -5.49
C THR A 116 -1.64 -23.03 -5.73
N LEU A 117 -0.77 -22.26 -5.07
CA LEU A 117 0.69 -22.41 -5.17
C LEU A 117 1.14 -23.81 -4.74
N ALA A 118 0.53 -24.36 -3.69
CA ALA A 118 0.78 -25.73 -3.25
C ALA A 118 0.30 -26.76 -4.29
N ILE A 119 -0.92 -26.61 -4.83
CA ILE A 119 -1.49 -27.51 -5.84
C ILE A 119 -0.64 -27.57 -7.12
N VAL A 120 -0.14 -26.42 -7.58
CA VAL A 120 0.65 -26.32 -8.81
C VAL A 120 2.14 -26.55 -8.58
N ASN A 121 2.55 -26.83 -7.33
CA ASN A 121 3.94 -26.98 -6.91
C ASN A 121 4.81 -25.82 -7.43
N ALA A 122 4.34 -24.59 -7.23
CA ALA A 122 5.01 -23.41 -7.73
C ALA A 122 6.41 -23.26 -7.11
N PRO A 123 7.44 -22.87 -7.89
CA PRO A 123 8.80 -22.66 -7.39
C PRO A 123 8.90 -21.30 -6.68
N VAL A 124 8.14 -21.12 -5.60
CA VAL A 124 8.11 -19.92 -4.77
C VAL A 124 8.21 -20.31 -3.31
N ASP A 125 8.94 -19.51 -2.53
CA ASP A 125 9.10 -19.76 -1.10
C ASP A 125 7.80 -19.47 -0.35
N ALA A 126 7.47 -20.34 0.62
CA ALA A 126 6.42 -20.05 1.57
C ALA A 126 6.84 -18.89 2.50
N LEU A 127 5.85 -18.10 2.91
CA LEU A 127 6.02 -17.07 3.93
C LEU A 127 6.10 -17.73 5.32
N THR A 128 7.05 -17.28 6.14
CA THR A 128 7.09 -17.63 7.57
C THR A 128 6.00 -16.91 8.33
N GLN A 129 5.76 -17.30 9.59
CA GLN A 129 4.78 -16.62 10.45
C GLN A 129 5.14 -15.14 10.65
N GLU A 130 6.41 -14.83 10.90
CA GLU A 130 6.86 -13.44 11.05
C GLU A 130 6.67 -12.65 9.75
N GLU A 131 6.86 -13.29 8.60
CA GLU A 131 6.64 -12.65 7.31
C GLU A 131 5.15 -12.35 7.08
N TRP A 132 4.24 -13.23 7.49
CA TRP A 132 2.79 -12.94 7.45
C TRP A 132 2.42 -11.72 8.30
N GLU A 133 2.99 -11.60 9.50
CA GLU A 133 2.80 -10.43 10.36
C GLU A 133 3.32 -9.15 9.69
N VAL A 134 4.45 -9.23 8.98
CA VAL A 134 4.98 -8.11 8.18
C VAL A 134 4.04 -7.74 7.03
N VAL A 135 3.43 -8.71 6.33
CA VAL A 135 2.48 -8.40 5.24
C VAL A 135 1.28 -7.61 5.77
N GLU A 136 0.76 -7.93 6.96
CA GLU A 136 -0.36 -7.19 7.60
C GLU A 136 -0.05 -5.72 7.89
N VAL A 137 1.22 -5.34 7.99
CA VAL A 137 1.65 -3.93 8.17
C VAL A 137 1.23 -3.05 6.98
N TYR A 138 0.83 -3.62 5.84
CA TYR A 138 0.27 -2.84 4.72
C TYR A 138 -0.90 -1.92 5.14
N ARG A 139 -1.67 -2.29 6.17
CA ARG A 139 -2.79 -1.48 6.67
C ARG A 139 -2.33 -0.11 7.17
N VAL A 140 -1.11 -0.02 7.70
CA VAL A 140 -0.49 1.24 8.12
C VAL A 140 -0.26 2.16 6.91
N LEU A 141 -0.13 1.61 5.70
CA LEU A 141 0.04 2.38 4.47
C LEU A 141 -1.28 2.94 3.93
N GLU A 142 -2.44 2.43 4.37
CA GLU A 142 -3.75 2.81 3.82
C GLU A 142 -4.09 4.31 4.01
N PRO A 143 -3.86 4.93 5.19
CA PRO A 143 -4.07 6.38 5.35
C PRO A 143 -3.18 7.22 4.41
N PHE A 144 -1.95 6.77 4.16
CA PHE A 144 -1.04 7.46 3.24
C PHE A 144 -1.52 7.36 1.79
N GLU A 145 -2.19 6.27 1.41
CA GLU A 145 -2.76 6.10 0.07
C GLU A 145 -3.96 7.01 -0.10
N GLN A 146 -4.86 7.07 0.88
CA GLN A 146 -6.02 7.95 0.87
C GLN A 146 -5.60 9.41 0.68
N VAL A 147 -4.64 9.88 1.49
CA VAL A 147 -4.09 11.25 1.36
C VAL A 147 -3.45 11.45 -0.02
N THR A 148 -2.71 10.47 -0.53
CA THR A 148 -2.07 10.60 -1.86
C THR A 148 -3.11 10.67 -2.99
N VAL A 149 -4.21 9.92 -2.90
CA VAL A 149 -5.32 9.93 -3.87
C VAL A 149 -6.06 11.27 -3.82
N GLU A 150 -6.47 11.73 -2.64
CA GLU A 150 -7.15 13.02 -2.46
C GLU A 150 -6.34 14.18 -3.05
N ILE A 151 -5.04 14.22 -2.71
CA ILE A 151 -4.11 15.23 -3.26
C ILE A 151 -4.05 15.17 -4.78
N SER A 152 -3.96 13.98 -5.36
CA SER A 152 -3.86 13.81 -6.82
C SER A 152 -5.16 14.23 -7.52
N THR A 153 -6.32 14.03 -6.89
CA THR A 153 -7.63 14.43 -7.44
C THR A 153 -7.89 15.94 -7.34
N VAL A 154 -7.34 16.62 -6.34
CA VAL A 154 -7.47 18.09 -6.17
C VAL A 154 -6.56 18.86 -7.14
N SER A 155 -5.52 18.22 -7.66
CA SER A 155 -4.58 18.79 -8.63
C SER A 155 -4.99 18.58 -10.10
N SER A 156 -6.15 17.98 -10.37
CA SER A 156 -6.65 17.66 -11.73
C SER A 156 -7.91 18.46 -12.05
#